data_AF-A0A7J2K661-F1
#
_entry.id   AF-A0A7J2K661-F1
#
_cell.length_a   1.000
_cell.length_b   1.000
_cell.length_c   1.000
_cell.angle_alpha   90.00
_cell.angle_beta   90.00
_cell.angle_gamma   90.00
#
_symmetry.space_group_name_H-M   'P 1'
#
loop_
_entity.id
_entity.type
_entity.pdbx_description
1 polymer ?
#
loop_
_entity_poly.entity_id
_entity_poly.type
_entity_poly.pdbx_seq_one_letter_code
_entity_poly.pdbx_strand_id
1 'polypeptide(L)'
;MSREEEILRKLEEKFGEKIKGIRIQRSRRIFAEVNVEDLKDVLRYAKDELGFDHISTITGEDLGEALGLIYHIAYENSIELSIKTRIPKNNPKIVTIIDLYPPAGIYEREVHDLLGVIFDGNPDLSPLLLPDNWPKDVYPLRKDVSLEEMRALIEKGGGEK
;
A
#
# COMPACT_ATOMS: atom_id res chain seq x y z
N MET A 1 14.84 18.83 -20.10
CA MET A 1 14.32 18.28 -18.84
C MET A 1 13.45 17.10 -19.21
N SER A 2 13.71 15.92 -18.66
CA SER A 2 12.88 14.74 -18.88
C SER A 2 11.52 14.92 -18.21
N ARG A 3 10.52 14.12 -18.62
CA ARG A 3 9.21 14.15 -17.97
C ARG A 3 9.31 13.72 -16.51
N GLU A 4 10.18 12.78 -16.19
CA GLU A 4 10.46 12.35 -14.83
C GLU A 4 11.02 13.47 -13.96
N GLU A 5 11.94 14.29 -14.50
CA GLU A 5 12.47 15.48 -13.81
C GLU A 5 11.37 16.53 -13.58
N GLU A 6 10.46 16.71 -14.53
CA GLU A 6 9.31 17.62 -14.39
C GLU A 6 8.36 17.14 -13.28
N ILE A 7 8.05 15.84 -13.23
CA ILE A 7 7.21 15.22 -12.20
C ILE A 7 7.83 15.41 -10.83
N LEU A 8 9.13 15.11 -10.69
CA LEU A 8 9.86 15.25 -9.44
C LEU A 8 9.80 16.70 -8.94
N ARG A 9 10.11 17.66 -9.83
CA ARG A 9 10.05 19.09 -9.49
C ARG A 9 8.66 19.53 -9.05
N LYS A 10 7.60 19.13 -9.77
CA LYS A 10 6.21 19.50 -9.43
C LYS A 10 5.76 18.91 -8.09
N LEU A 11 6.22 17.72 -7.73
CA LEU A 11 5.92 17.10 -6.44
C LEU A 11 6.66 17.83 -5.30
N GLU A 12 7.93 18.14 -5.50
CA GLU A 12 8.73 18.92 -4.52
C GLU A 12 8.18 20.33 -4.33
N GLU A 13 7.85 21.04 -5.42
CA GLU A 13 7.24 22.38 -5.36
C GLU A 13 5.91 22.40 -4.60
N LYS A 14 5.09 21.35 -4.75
CA LYS A 14 3.76 21.27 -4.13
C LYS A 14 3.79 20.82 -2.67
N PHE A 15 4.62 19.82 -2.35
CA PHE A 15 4.58 19.12 -1.07
C PHE A 15 5.78 19.39 -0.17
N GLY A 16 6.88 19.94 -0.70
CA GLY A 16 8.06 20.32 0.07
C GLY A 16 8.57 19.18 0.96
N GLU A 17 8.68 19.43 2.26
CA GLU A 17 9.20 18.46 3.24
C GLU A 17 8.28 17.25 3.50
N LYS A 18 7.02 17.28 3.02
CA LYS A 18 6.08 16.15 3.14
C LYS A 18 6.49 14.96 2.27
N ILE A 19 7.18 15.22 1.17
CA ILE A 19 7.71 14.20 0.27
C ILE A 19 9.20 14.01 0.49
N LYS A 20 9.59 12.80 0.86
CA LYS A 20 10.95 12.44 1.29
C LYS A 20 11.57 11.48 0.29
N GLY A 21 12.88 11.61 0.10
CA GLY A 21 13.66 10.66 -0.70
C GLY A 21 13.18 10.50 -2.14
N ILE A 22 12.50 11.51 -2.71
CA ILE A 22 12.03 11.44 -4.08
C ILE A 22 13.21 11.31 -5.04
N ARG A 23 13.15 10.31 -5.92
CA ARG A 23 14.25 10.01 -6.84
C ARG A 23 13.80 9.24 -8.06
N ILE A 24 14.51 9.46 -9.17
CA ILE A 24 14.44 8.61 -10.36
C ILE A 24 15.37 7.43 -10.12
N GLN A 25 14.83 6.27 -9.81
CA GLN A 25 15.63 5.06 -9.53
C GLN A 25 16.26 4.50 -10.81
N ARG A 26 15.54 4.60 -11.93
CA ARG A 26 15.96 4.32 -13.30
C ARG A 26 14.93 4.94 -14.26
N SER A 27 15.17 4.88 -15.56
CA SER A 27 14.22 5.37 -16.58
C SER A 27 12.80 4.86 -16.29
N ARG A 28 11.81 5.76 -16.31
CA ARG A 28 10.40 5.49 -16.06
C ARG A 28 10.06 4.93 -14.66
N ARG A 29 10.94 5.08 -13.66
CA ARG A 29 10.71 4.61 -12.28
C ARG A 29 11.08 5.67 -11.26
N ILE A 30 10.05 6.27 -10.67
CA ILE A 30 10.17 7.30 -9.63
C ILE A 30 9.72 6.68 -8.30
N PHE A 31 10.49 6.92 -7.25
CA PHE A 31 10.16 6.53 -5.89
C PHE A 31 10.08 7.75 -5.01
N ALA A 32 9.15 7.76 -4.06
CA ALA A 32 9.03 8.76 -3.01
C ALA A 32 8.49 8.12 -1.73
N GLU A 33 8.74 8.77 -0.60
CA GLU A 33 8.21 8.38 0.71
C GLU A 33 7.43 9.55 1.33
N VAL A 34 6.28 9.27 1.94
CA VAL A 34 5.40 10.26 2.56
C VAL A 34 4.87 9.75 3.89
N ASN A 35 4.52 10.67 4.79
CA ASN A 35 3.80 10.27 6.01
C ASN A 35 2.38 9.81 5.65
N VAL A 36 1.75 9.02 6.52
CA VAL A 36 0.43 8.42 6.25
C VAL A 36 -0.65 9.48 6.04
N GLU A 37 -0.54 10.61 6.74
CA GLU A 37 -1.47 11.74 6.69
C GLU A 37 -1.42 12.48 5.36
N ASP A 38 -0.28 12.44 4.67
CA ASP A 38 -0.05 13.15 3.42
C ASP A 38 -0.31 12.28 2.18
N LEU A 39 -0.38 10.94 2.35
CA LEU A 39 -0.45 9.99 1.24
C LEU A 39 -1.60 10.28 0.28
N LYS A 40 -2.82 10.41 0.81
CA LYS A 40 -4.03 10.55 -0.01
C LYS A 40 -4.01 11.85 -0.82
N ASP A 41 -3.47 12.93 -0.25
CA ASP A 41 -3.33 14.22 -0.94
C ASP A 41 -2.28 14.14 -2.05
N VAL A 42 -1.16 13.45 -1.81
CA VAL A 42 -0.12 13.24 -2.83
C VAL A 42 -0.64 12.37 -3.98
N LEU A 43 -1.36 11.28 -3.68
CA LEU A 43 -2.00 10.45 -4.69
C LEU A 43 -3.04 11.22 -5.50
N ARG A 44 -3.87 12.04 -4.85
CA ARG A 44 -4.84 12.90 -5.52
C ARG A 44 -4.17 13.88 -6.47
N TYR A 45 -3.12 14.55 -6.02
CA TYR A 45 -2.36 15.47 -6.88
C TYR A 45 -1.68 14.75 -8.04
N ALA A 46 -1.07 13.59 -7.80
CA ALA A 46 -0.48 12.78 -8.86
C ALA A 46 -1.51 12.39 -9.91
N LYS A 47 -2.72 12.01 -9.49
CA LYS A 47 -3.83 11.69 -10.39
C LYS A 47 -4.31 12.91 -11.17
N ASP A 48 -4.73 13.95 -10.46
CA ASP A 48 -5.52 15.05 -11.03
C ASP A 48 -4.64 16.08 -11.78
N GLU A 49 -3.40 16.32 -11.32
CA GLU A 49 -2.51 17.35 -11.87
C GLU A 49 -1.36 16.78 -12.71
N LEU A 50 -0.92 15.54 -12.42
CA LEU A 50 0.20 14.90 -13.12
C LEU A 50 -0.23 13.79 -14.08
N GLY A 51 -1.50 13.38 -14.04
CA GLY A 51 -2.11 12.41 -14.96
C GLY A 51 -1.83 10.95 -14.63
N PHE A 52 -1.45 10.61 -13.39
CA PHE A 52 -1.31 9.21 -12.97
C PHE A 52 -2.69 8.61 -12.67
N ASP A 53 -3.43 8.25 -13.71
CA ASP A 53 -4.82 7.78 -13.66
C ASP A 53 -4.96 6.26 -13.45
N HIS A 54 -3.85 5.51 -13.53
CA HIS A 54 -3.83 4.07 -13.34
C HIS A 54 -3.15 3.67 -12.04
N ILE A 55 -3.81 2.85 -11.22
CA ILE A 55 -3.18 2.12 -10.11
C ILE A 55 -2.80 0.72 -10.58
N SER A 56 -1.52 0.37 -10.45
CA SER A 56 -0.99 -0.93 -10.85
C SER A 56 -1.16 -1.97 -9.75
N THR A 57 -0.83 -1.61 -8.50
CA THR A 57 -0.95 -2.46 -7.31
C THR A 57 -0.67 -1.66 -6.03
N ILE A 58 -1.02 -2.22 -4.87
CA ILE A 58 -0.56 -1.80 -3.55
C ILE A 58 0.27 -2.94 -2.98
N THR A 59 1.55 -2.68 -2.72
CA THR A 59 2.44 -3.66 -2.08
C THR A 59 2.47 -3.41 -0.58
N GLY A 60 2.25 -4.44 0.23
CA GLY A 60 2.45 -4.41 1.67
C GLY A 60 3.74 -5.11 2.10
N GLU A 61 4.43 -4.58 3.09
CA GLU A 61 5.65 -5.18 3.66
C GLU A 61 5.71 -5.05 5.19
N ASP A 62 6.24 -6.07 5.86
CA ASP A 62 6.51 -6.01 7.29
C ASP A 62 7.94 -5.50 7.57
N LEU A 63 8.03 -4.34 8.22
CA LEU A 63 9.28 -3.65 8.56
C LEU A 63 9.70 -3.87 10.03
N GLY A 64 9.09 -4.82 10.74
CA GLY A 64 9.30 -5.05 12.17
C GLY A 64 8.25 -4.31 12.99
N GLU A 65 8.58 -3.12 13.49
CA GLU A 65 7.67 -2.29 14.33
C GLU A 65 6.58 -1.55 13.52
N ALA A 66 6.72 -1.54 12.19
CA ALA A 66 5.81 -0.85 11.28
C ALA A 66 5.47 -1.74 10.08
N LEU A 67 4.34 -1.43 9.43
CA LEU A 67 4.02 -1.95 8.12
C LEU A 67 4.31 -0.88 7.07
N GLY A 68 4.98 -1.26 5.99
CA GLY A 68 5.16 -0.43 4.81
C GLY A 68 4.07 -0.69 3.79
N LEU A 69 3.56 0.36 3.18
CA LEU A 69 2.64 0.28 2.04
C LEU A 69 3.24 1.06 0.87
N ILE A 70 3.27 0.48 -0.31
CA ILE A 70 3.78 1.10 -1.53
C ILE A 70 2.68 1.13 -2.57
N TYR A 71 2.29 2.33 -2.97
CA TYR A 71 1.28 2.58 -3.97
C TYR A 71 1.96 2.80 -5.31
N HIS A 72 1.73 1.89 -6.25
CA HIS A 72 2.30 1.96 -7.58
C HIS A 72 1.26 2.51 -8.55
N ILE A 73 1.47 3.74 -9.02
CA ILE A 73 0.60 4.39 -10.00
C ILE A 73 1.36 4.65 -11.29
N ALA A 74 0.69 4.55 -12.42
CA ALA A 74 1.27 4.68 -13.74
C ALA A 74 0.61 5.80 -14.54
N TYR A 75 1.41 6.38 -15.42
CA TYR A 75 1.03 7.40 -16.40
C TYR A 75 1.06 6.78 -17.81
N GLU A 76 0.30 7.33 -18.76
CA GLU A 76 0.15 6.81 -20.13
C GLU A 76 1.47 6.53 -20.87
N ASN A 77 2.53 7.30 -20.61
CA ASN A 77 3.87 7.06 -21.17
C ASN A 77 4.69 5.98 -20.44
N SER A 78 4.04 5.09 -19.70
CA SER A 78 4.64 3.98 -18.94
C SER A 78 5.65 4.41 -17.87
N ILE A 79 5.56 5.65 -17.39
CA ILE A 79 6.27 6.14 -16.19
C ILE A 79 5.47 5.67 -14.98
N GLU A 80 6.15 5.05 -14.03
CA GLU A 80 5.56 4.56 -12.78
C GLU A 80 6.13 5.37 -11.61
N LEU A 81 5.22 5.87 -10.77
CA LEU A 81 5.50 6.54 -9.52
C LEU A 81 5.10 5.60 -8.38
N SER A 82 6.07 5.27 -7.53
CA SER A 82 5.88 4.42 -6.36
C SER A 82 5.98 5.26 -5.11
N ILE A 83 4.87 5.44 -4.40
CA ILE A 83 4.80 6.24 -3.18
C ILE A 83 4.71 5.29 -1.99
N LYS A 84 5.75 5.31 -1.15
CA LYS A 84 5.83 4.52 0.08
C LYS A 84 5.31 5.32 1.27
N THR A 85 4.57 4.66 2.15
CA THR A 85 4.24 5.16 3.48
C THR A 85 4.47 4.06 4.52
N ARG A 86 4.48 4.44 5.79
CA ARG A 86 4.64 3.52 6.93
C ARG A 86 3.55 3.79 7.96
N ILE A 87 3.00 2.72 8.50
CA ILE A 87 1.98 2.77 9.56
C ILE A 87 2.41 1.92 10.75
N PRO A 88 2.05 2.29 11.99
CA PRO A 88 2.34 1.48 13.18
C PRO A 88 1.72 0.09 13.07
N LYS A 89 2.52 -0.97 13.31
CA LYS A 89 2.05 -2.35 13.17
C LYS A 89 1.04 -2.77 14.25
N ASN A 90 1.10 -2.14 15.43
CA ASN A 90 0.19 -2.41 16.54
C ASN A 90 -1.24 -1.87 16.31
N ASN A 91 -1.40 -0.89 15.42
CA ASN A 91 -2.68 -0.30 15.04
C ASN A 91 -2.63 0.16 13.57
N PRO A 92 -2.57 -0.80 12.62
CA PRO A 92 -2.30 -0.49 11.23
C PRO A 92 -3.58 -0.01 10.54
N LYS A 93 -3.82 1.31 10.63
CA LYS A 93 -4.99 1.97 10.05
C LYS A 93 -4.57 3.03 9.06
N ILE A 94 -5.29 3.12 7.94
CA ILE A 94 -5.10 4.13 6.90
C ILE A 94 -6.42 4.41 6.19
N VAL A 95 -6.55 5.56 5.53
CA VAL A 95 -7.75 5.89 4.75
C VAL A 95 -7.67 5.21 3.38
N THR A 96 -8.78 4.64 2.92
CA THR A 96 -8.91 4.07 1.57
C THR A 96 -8.65 5.12 0.48
N ILE A 97 -8.23 4.66 -0.69
CA ILE A 97 -8.07 5.47 -1.90
C ILE A 97 -9.04 5.07 -3.01
N ILE A 98 -10.09 4.28 -2.72
CA ILE A 98 -11.09 3.85 -3.70
C ILE A 98 -11.76 5.04 -4.41
N ASP A 99 -11.94 6.18 -3.72
CA ASP A 99 -12.47 7.42 -4.32
C ASP A 99 -11.55 8.03 -5.38
N LEU A 100 -10.24 7.75 -5.30
CA LEU A 100 -9.25 8.16 -6.29
C LEU A 100 -9.09 7.11 -7.38
N TYR A 101 -8.98 5.85 -6.96
CA TYR A 101 -8.69 4.70 -7.80
C TYR A 101 -9.62 3.54 -7.42
N PRO A 102 -10.78 3.37 -8.07
CA PRO A 102 -11.72 2.31 -7.73
C PRO A 102 -11.14 0.88 -7.68
N PRO A 103 -10.19 0.50 -8.56
CA PRO A 103 -9.53 -0.82 -8.48
C PRO A 103 -8.73 -1.05 -7.19
N ALA A 104 -8.37 0.01 -6.45
CA ALA A 104 -7.65 -0.09 -5.19
C ALA A 104 -8.35 -0.98 -4.16
N GLY A 105 -9.68 -1.09 -4.21
CA GLY A 105 -10.43 -1.88 -3.23
C GLY A 105 -10.01 -3.35 -3.16
N ILE A 106 -9.61 -3.95 -4.29
CA ILE A 106 -9.11 -5.34 -4.30
C ILE A 106 -7.70 -5.43 -3.68
N TYR A 107 -6.82 -4.48 -3.98
CA TYR A 107 -5.46 -4.46 -3.40
C TYR A 107 -5.50 -4.16 -1.90
N GLU A 108 -6.38 -3.25 -1.47
CA GLU A 108 -6.61 -2.97 -0.04
C GLU A 108 -7.13 -4.21 0.69
N ARG A 109 -8.04 -4.99 0.08
CA ARG A 109 -8.51 -6.26 0.63
C ARG A 109 -7.39 -7.30 0.74
N GLU A 110 -6.54 -7.43 -0.27
CA GLU A 110 -5.39 -8.34 -0.22
C GLU A 110 -4.44 -7.96 0.93
N VAL A 111 -4.10 -6.68 1.06
CA VAL A 111 -3.24 -6.19 2.14
C VAL A 111 -3.93 -6.36 3.51
N HIS A 112 -5.24 -6.14 3.59
CA HIS A 112 -6.01 -6.42 4.80
C HIS A 112 -5.96 -7.90 5.19
N ASP A 113 -6.22 -8.81 4.25
CA ASP A 113 -6.28 -10.24 4.52
C ASP A 113 -4.91 -10.80 4.92
N LEU A 114 -3.83 -10.36 4.26
CA LEU A 114 -2.49 -10.91 4.45
C LEU A 114 -1.64 -10.22 5.51
N LEU A 115 -1.90 -8.93 5.78
CA LEU A 115 -1.11 -8.09 6.70
C LEU A 115 -1.95 -7.42 7.78
N GLY A 116 -3.28 -7.53 7.76
CA GLY A 116 -4.16 -7.02 8.81
C GLY A 116 -4.30 -5.51 8.84
N VAL A 117 -4.06 -4.82 7.72
CA VAL A 117 -4.23 -3.37 7.62
C VAL A 117 -5.71 -3.03 7.45
N ILE A 118 -6.20 -2.07 8.23
CA ILE A 118 -7.58 -1.58 8.12
C ILE A 118 -7.61 -0.33 7.24
N PHE A 119 -8.39 -0.38 6.17
CA PHE A 119 -8.61 0.73 5.23
C PHE A 119 -9.95 1.41 5.52
N ASP A 120 -9.92 2.54 6.22
CA ASP A 120 -11.13 3.28 6.58
C ASP A 120 -11.82 3.85 5.34
N GLY A 121 -13.12 3.59 5.20
CA GLY A 121 -13.94 3.93 4.04
C GLY A 121 -14.04 2.85 2.96
N ASN A 122 -13.28 1.75 3.04
CA ASN A 122 -13.44 0.64 2.10
C ASN A 122 -14.76 -0.11 2.42
N PRO A 123 -15.70 -0.25 1.45
CA PRO A 123 -17.01 -0.84 1.71
C PRO A 123 -16.98 -2.36 1.94
N ASP A 124 -15.92 -3.04 1.53
CA ASP A 124 -15.79 -4.49 1.64
C ASP A 124 -14.35 -4.88 2.01
N LEU A 125 -14.15 -5.23 3.28
CA LEU A 125 -12.91 -5.80 3.80
C LEU A 125 -13.10 -7.28 4.18
N SER A 126 -14.01 -7.99 3.52
CA SER A 126 -14.11 -9.45 3.73
C SER A 126 -12.83 -10.16 3.27
N PRO A 127 -12.52 -11.35 3.82
CA PRO A 127 -11.42 -12.20 3.36
C PRO A 127 -11.43 -12.36 1.83
N LEU A 128 -10.25 -12.51 1.23
CA LEU A 128 -10.07 -12.57 -0.23
C LEU A 128 -9.22 -13.77 -0.68
N LEU A 129 -8.11 -14.03 -0.01
CA LEU A 129 -7.11 -15.04 -0.37
C LEU A 129 -7.04 -16.18 0.64
N LEU A 130 -7.22 -15.88 1.93
CA LEU A 130 -7.08 -16.87 2.99
C LEU A 130 -8.30 -17.81 3.04
N PRO A 131 -8.10 -19.12 3.28
CA PRO A 131 -9.20 -20.07 3.44
C PRO A 131 -10.16 -19.69 4.59
N ASP A 132 -11.42 -20.11 4.48
CA ASP A 132 -12.45 -19.83 5.50
C ASP A 132 -12.09 -20.32 6.92
N ASN A 133 -11.28 -21.38 7.02
CA ASN A 133 -10.81 -21.96 8.28
C ASN A 133 -9.46 -21.37 8.75
N TRP A 134 -8.99 -20.29 8.11
CA TRP A 134 -7.75 -19.65 8.51
C TRP A 134 -7.87 -19.09 9.94
N PRO A 135 -6.86 -19.30 10.81
CA PRO A 135 -6.90 -18.77 12.17
C PRO A 135 -7.09 -17.25 12.19
N LYS A 136 -8.03 -16.77 13.03
CA LYS A 136 -8.25 -15.33 13.20
C LYS A 136 -6.99 -14.65 13.72
N ASP A 137 -6.80 -13.40 13.28
CA ASP A 137 -5.68 -12.53 13.68
C ASP A 137 -4.28 -13.09 13.39
N VAL A 138 -4.18 -14.10 12.51
CA VAL A 138 -2.91 -14.60 11.98
C VAL A 138 -2.73 -14.06 10.58
N TYR A 139 -1.68 -13.27 10.38
CA TYR A 139 -1.41 -12.60 9.11
C TYR A 139 -0.14 -13.19 8.50
N PRO A 140 -0.24 -14.01 7.43
CA PRO A 140 0.88 -14.84 6.99
C PRO A 140 2.08 -14.07 6.42
N LEU A 141 1.88 -12.82 6.00
CA LEU A 141 2.97 -11.97 5.53
C LEU A 141 3.60 -11.13 6.64
N ARG A 142 3.12 -11.25 7.89
CA ARG A 142 3.81 -10.69 9.05
C ARG A 142 4.94 -11.61 9.51
N LYS A 143 6.02 -11.01 9.96
CA LYS A 143 7.22 -11.67 10.51
C LYS A 143 7.07 -12.01 12.00
N ASP A 144 5.83 -12.13 12.48
CA ASP A 144 5.50 -12.38 13.89
C ASP A 144 5.55 -13.87 14.25
N VAL A 145 5.38 -14.75 13.26
CA VAL A 145 5.15 -16.18 13.45
C VAL A 145 6.03 -16.97 12.48
N SER A 146 6.70 -18.01 12.98
CA SER A 146 7.44 -18.95 12.12
C SER A 146 6.49 -19.81 11.28
N LEU A 147 7.02 -20.44 10.22
CA LEU A 147 6.24 -21.33 9.37
C LEU A 147 5.71 -22.56 10.14
N GLU A 148 6.50 -23.08 11.08
CA GLU A 148 6.14 -24.21 11.93
C GLU A 148 4.97 -23.86 12.85
N GLU A 149 5.03 -22.70 13.51
CA GLU A 149 3.97 -22.19 14.37
C GLU A 149 2.69 -21.93 13.56
N MET A 150 2.82 -21.34 12.37
CA MET A 150 1.69 -21.09 11.47
C MET A 150 1.01 -22.39 11.03
N ARG A 151 1.77 -23.42 10.66
CA ARG A 151 1.22 -24.75 10.33
C ARG A 151 0.47 -25.35 11.51
N ALA A 152 1.04 -25.29 12.72
CA ALA A 152 0.39 -25.79 13.91
C ALA A 152 -0.91 -25.04 14.23
N LEU A 153 -0.97 -23.72 13.98
CA LEU A 153 -2.19 -22.92 14.16
C LEU A 153 -3.27 -23.30 13.15
N ILE A 154 -2.91 -23.51 11.88
CA ILE A 154 -3.84 -23.94 10.82
C ILE A 154 -4.39 -25.34 11.15
N GLU A 155 -3.55 -26.28 11.58
CA GLU A 155 -3.97 -27.63 11.97
C GLU A 155 -4.91 -27.62 13.18
N LYS A 156 -4.68 -26.75 14.16
CA LYS A 156 -5.54 -26.58 15.34
C LYS A 156 -6.83 -25.82 15.04
N GLY A 157 -6.78 -24.84 14.14
CA GLY A 157 -7.93 -24.03 13.69
C GLY A 157 -8.84 -24.75 12.69
N GLY A 158 -8.44 -25.94 12.22
CA GLY A 158 -9.27 -26.82 11.39
C GLY A 158 -10.35 -27.60 12.15
N GLY A 159 -10.48 -27.40 13.47
CA GLY A 159 -11.46 -28.05 14.32
C GLY A 159 -12.59 -27.12 14.76
N GLU A 160 -13.81 -27.49 14.37
CA GLU A 160 -15.12 -26.99 14.83
C GLU A 160 -15.65 -25.69 14.19
N LYS A 161 -16.68 -25.88 13.36
CA LYS A 161 -17.78 -24.93 13.14
C LYS A 161 -18.68 -24.88 14.36
#